data_AF-A0A562Y779-F1
#
_entry.id   AF-A0A562Y779-F1
#
_cell.length_a   1.000
_cell.length_b   1.000
_cell.length_c   1.000
_cell.angle_alpha   90.00
_cell.angle_beta   90.00
_cell.angle_gamma   90.00
#
_symmetry.space_group_name_H-M   'P 1'
#
loop_
_entity.id
_entity.type
_entity.pdbx_description
1 polymer ?
#
loop_
_entity_poly.entity_id
_entity_poly.type
_entity_poly.pdbx_seq_one_letter_code
_entity_poly.pdbx_strand_id
1 'polypeptide(L)'
;MKEFISNFFKISNERLKNPLLFSFLLSWIAFNWRPIFTLLLSDKEIENRITYISENFNEIEYTLYYPLIFSIGYVLALPYLTWLIEVLAQFAKIGRKRNLISEQLSDLRDKQKIAREEYKYEQERAGNAELSQMNSKIEELTHSNTEKDKTIERLKIDLTESRKELRKLEQYISLENPDETELNDEIKKELDKEYEEFLKTEVSTYFEEIGSEISQFKSIPKNTDEIVIEKLIYSGLIKRIDDEENQRRYYVLTKKGKHFWRNYVLSKKIMTKEELDKLDELPF
;
A
#
# COMPACT_ATOMS: atom_id res chain seq x y z
N MET A 1 -43.06 56.12 -54.76
CA MET A 1 -42.30 55.15 -55.59
C MET A 1 -41.95 53.86 -54.84
N LYS A 2 -41.37 53.89 -53.62
CA LYS A 2 -41.05 52.66 -52.85
C LYS A 2 -42.25 51.74 -52.60
N GLU A 3 -43.41 52.29 -52.29
CA GLU A 3 -44.64 51.50 -52.03
C GLU A 3 -45.23 50.87 -53.29
N PHE A 4 -45.15 51.56 -54.43
CA PHE A 4 -45.55 50.99 -55.73
C PHE A 4 -44.61 49.87 -56.16
N ILE A 5 -43.31 50.06 -55.96
CA ILE A 5 -42.30 49.04 -56.22
C ILE A 5 -42.52 47.84 -55.29
N SER A 6 -42.74 48.04 -53.98
CA SER A 6 -42.98 46.93 -53.05
C SER A 6 -44.31 46.20 -53.30
N ASN A 7 -45.36 46.92 -53.71
CA ASN A 7 -46.65 46.31 -54.05
C ASN A 7 -46.58 45.56 -55.39
N PHE A 8 -45.84 46.08 -56.38
CA PHE A 8 -45.56 45.36 -57.61
C PHE A 8 -44.77 44.08 -57.33
N PHE A 9 -43.69 44.16 -56.53
CA PHE A 9 -42.91 42.98 -56.14
C PHE A 9 -43.72 41.96 -55.32
N LYS A 10 -44.67 42.39 -54.46
CA LYS A 10 -45.57 41.47 -53.72
C LYS A 10 -46.55 40.74 -54.63
N ILE A 11 -47.21 41.46 -55.55
CA ILE A 11 -48.17 40.87 -56.51
C ILE A 11 -47.43 39.95 -57.50
N SER A 12 -46.23 40.37 -57.92
CA SER A 12 -45.32 39.55 -58.70
C SER A 12 -44.89 38.30 -57.94
N ASN A 13 -44.61 38.35 -56.63
CA ASN A 13 -44.18 37.16 -55.88
C ASN A 13 -45.24 36.03 -55.82
N GLU A 14 -46.53 36.35 -55.93
CA GLU A 14 -47.61 35.34 -55.98
C GLU A 14 -47.81 34.74 -57.38
N ARG A 15 -47.59 35.53 -58.46
CA ARG A 15 -47.78 35.10 -59.86
C ARG A 15 -46.49 34.63 -60.56
N LEU A 16 -45.32 35.05 -60.07
CA LEU A 16 -43.98 34.60 -60.49
C LEU A 16 -43.56 33.28 -59.83
N LYS A 17 -44.45 32.63 -59.07
CA LYS A 17 -44.23 31.25 -58.60
C LYS A 17 -43.98 30.26 -59.74
N ASN A 18 -44.37 30.60 -60.97
CA ASN A 18 -44.00 29.84 -62.15
C ASN A 18 -42.60 30.28 -62.63
N PRO A 19 -41.55 29.46 -62.43
CA PRO A 19 -40.17 29.80 -62.79
C PRO A 19 -40.01 30.10 -64.29
N LEU A 20 -40.87 29.50 -65.12
CA LEU A 20 -40.87 29.71 -66.56
C LEU A 20 -41.35 31.10 -66.95
N LEU A 21 -42.42 31.61 -66.30
CA LEU A 21 -42.92 32.96 -66.57
C LEU A 21 -41.91 34.02 -66.15
N PHE A 22 -41.26 33.83 -65.00
CA PHE A 22 -40.24 34.77 -64.53
C PHE A 22 -39.01 34.76 -65.45
N SER A 23 -38.51 33.56 -65.77
CA SER A 23 -37.38 33.37 -66.69
C SER A 23 -37.68 33.94 -68.07
N PHE A 24 -38.92 33.76 -68.57
CA PHE A 24 -39.38 34.32 -69.84
C PHE A 24 -39.44 35.85 -69.80
N LEU A 25 -40.00 36.46 -68.76
CA LEU A 25 -40.04 37.93 -68.64
C LEU A 25 -38.63 38.54 -68.60
N LEU A 26 -37.71 37.95 -67.83
CA LEU A 26 -36.32 38.40 -67.77
C LEU A 26 -35.61 38.22 -69.12
N SER A 27 -35.77 37.06 -69.74
CA SER A 27 -35.21 36.77 -71.06
C SER A 27 -35.78 37.72 -72.12
N TRP A 28 -37.08 37.99 -72.09
CA TRP A 28 -37.75 38.89 -73.01
C TRP A 28 -37.19 40.32 -72.90
N ILE A 29 -37.04 40.85 -71.68
CA ILE A 29 -36.40 42.15 -71.46
C ILE A 29 -34.94 42.14 -71.94
N ALA A 30 -34.21 41.05 -71.69
CA ALA A 30 -32.81 40.90 -72.08
C ALA A 30 -32.61 40.88 -73.60
N PHE A 31 -33.49 40.21 -74.36
CA PHE A 31 -33.44 40.19 -75.83
C PHE A 31 -34.04 41.46 -76.46
N ASN A 32 -35.06 42.06 -75.83
CA ASN A 32 -35.71 43.29 -76.29
C ASN A 32 -35.13 44.57 -75.65
N TRP A 33 -33.87 44.54 -75.21
CA TRP A 33 -33.22 45.68 -74.57
C TRP A 33 -33.16 46.92 -75.49
N ARG A 34 -32.92 46.73 -76.78
CA ARG A 34 -32.81 47.82 -77.77
C ARG A 34 -34.10 48.64 -77.91
N PRO A 35 -35.28 48.05 -78.19
CA PRO A 35 -36.52 48.82 -78.23
C PRO A 35 -36.89 49.43 -76.87
N ILE A 36 -36.63 48.74 -75.75
CA ILE A 36 -36.88 49.27 -74.41
C ILE A 36 -36.06 50.54 -74.14
N PHE A 37 -34.75 50.50 -74.40
CA PHE A 37 -33.91 51.67 -74.20
C PHE A 37 -34.18 52.77 -75.22
N THR A 38 -34.53 52.43 -76.47
CA THR A 38 -34.91 53.42 -77.47
C THR A 38 -36.21 54.15 -77.08
N LEU A 39 -37.17 53.44 -76.49
CA LEU A 39 -38.41 54.05 -75.99
C LEU A 39 -38.13 54.97 -74.79
N LEU A 40 -37.30 54.52 -73.84
CA LEU A 40 -37.09 55.20 -72.56
C LEU A 40 -36.03 56.31 -72.59
N LEU A 41 -34.95 56.17 -73.36
CA LEU A 41 -33.77 57.06 -73.31
C LEU A 41 -33.53 57.87 -74.58
N SER A 42 -34.27 57.66 -75.66
CA SER A 42 -34.13 58.49 -76.87
C SER A 42 -34.57 59.93 -76.58
N ASP A 43 -33.99 60.91 -77.26
CA ASP A 43 -34.39 62.33 -77.18
C ASP A 43 -35.47 62.72 -78.20
N LYS A 44 -35.85 61.80 -79.11
CA LYS A 44 -36.86 62.07 -80.17
C LYS A 44 -38.28 62.16 -79.60
N GLU A 45 -39.23 62.71 -80.35
CA GLU A 45 -40.65 62.65 -79.94
C GLU A 45 -41.16 61.21 -79.85
N ILE A 46 -42.13 60.95 -78.96
CA ILE A 46 -42.64 59.61 -78.65
C ILE A 46 -43.17 58.91 -79.92
N GLU A 47 -43.88 59.63 -80.79
CA GLU A 47 -44.40 59.09 -82.05
C GLU A 47 -43.27 58.55 -82.94
N ASN A 48 -42.19 59.32 -83.10
CA ASN A 48 -41.02 58.92 -83.86
C ASN A 48 -40.28 57.72 -83.26
N ARG A 49 -40.30 57.56 -81.92
CA ARG A 49 -39.72 56.38 -81.25
C ARG A 49 -40.55 55.12 -81.53
N ILE A 50 -41.87 55.23 -81.46
CA ILE A 50 -42.78 54.10 -81.69
C ILE A 50 -42.67 53.65 -83.15
N THR A 51 -42.72 54.58 -84.11
CA THR A 51 -42.55 54.26 -85.54
C THR A 51 -41.20 53.59 -85.81
N TYR A 52 -40.12 54.12 -85.25
CA TYR A 52 -38.79 53.51 -85.39
C TYR A 52 -38.74 52.08 -84.82
N ILE A 53 -39.39 51.83 -83.68
CA ILE A 53 -39.45 50.49 -83.08
C ILE A 53 -40.29 49.53 -83.94
N SER A 54 -41.45 49.98 -84.43
CA SER A 54 -42.33 49.18 -85.28
C SER A 54 -41.71 48.81 -86.63
N GLU A 55 -40.83 49.66 -87.17
CA GLU A 55 -40.15 49.38 -88.44
C GLU A 55 -38.91 48.51 -88.28
N ASN A 56 -38.15 48.68 -87.19
CA ASN A 56 -36.82 48.07 -87.03
C ASN A 56 -36.77 46.87 -86.07
N PHE A 57 -37.79 46.68 -85.21
CA PHE A 57 -37.79 45.63 -84.18
C PHE A 57 -39.07 44.76 -84.20
N ASN A 58 -39.67 44.53 -85.37
CA ASN A 58 -40.89 43.72 -85.52
C ASN A 58 -40.61 42.21 -85.77
N GLU A 59 -39.39 41.76 -85.48
CA GLU A 59 -39.02 40.37 -85.69
C GLU A 59 -39.56 39.49 -84.56
N ILE A 60 -40.50 38.60 -84.90
CA ILE A 60 -41.16 37.71 -83.93
C ILE A 60 -40.18 36.72 -83.28
N GLU A 61 -39.06 36.42 -83.95
CA GLU A 61 -37.99 35.55 -83.47
C GLU A 61 -37.34 36.10 -82.20
N TYR A 62 -36.94 37.37 -82.22
CA TYR A 62 -36.33 38.07 -81.08
C TYR A 62 -37.35 38.44 -80.01
N THR A 63 -38.60 38.68 -80.42
CA THR A 63 -39.66 39.09 -79.49
C THR A 63 -40.24 37.90 -78.73
N LEU A 64 -40.31 36.70 -79.31
CA LEU A 64 -41.01 35.57 -78.69
C LEU A 64 -40.19 34.27 -78.65
N TYR A 65 -39.64 33.82 -79.78
CA TYR A 65 -39.02 32.50 -79.88
C TYR A 65 -37.72 32.37 -79.08
N TYR A 66 -36.76 33.29 -79.26
CA TYR A 66 -35.50 33.23 -78.49
C TYR A 66 -35.72 33.40 -76.99
N PRO A 67 -36.55 34.35 -76.51
CA PRO A 67 -36.85 34.45 -75.09
C PRO A 67 -37.48 33.19 -74.48
N LEU A 68 -38.37 32.53 -75.23
CA LEU A 68 -39.07 31.30 -74.81
C LEU A 68 -38.13 30.09 -74.75
N ILE A 69 -37.30 29.89 -75.77
CA ILE A 69 -36.33 28.78 -75.79
C ILE A 69 -35.30 28.96 -74.67
N PHE A 70 -34.80 30.18 -74.50
CA PHE A 70 -33.86 30.49 -73.43
C PHE A 70 -34.51 30.29 -72.05
N SER A 71 -35.76 30.69 -71.87
CA SER A 71 -36.42 30.55 -70.57
C SER A 71 -36.67 29.09 -70.18
N ILE A 72 -37.09 28.26 -71.14
CA ILE A 72 -37.23 26.80 -70.97
C ILE A 72 -35.86 26.20 -70.66
N GLY A 73 -34.84 26.52 -71.45
CA GLY A 73 -33.47 26.04 -71.24
C GLY A 73 -32.92 26.41 -69.88
N TYR A 74 -33.13 27.65 -69.44
CA TYR A 74 -32.71 28.14 -68.13
C TYR A 74 -33.42 27.42 -66.98
N VAL A 75 -34.74 27.24 -67.05
CA VAL A 75 -35.51 26.54 -66.01
C VAL A 75 -35.11 25.07 -65.91
N LEU A 76 -34.81 24.43 -67.04
CA LEU A 76 -34.34 23.05 -67.06
C LEU A 76 -32.88 22.94 -66.58
N ALA A 77 -32.01 23.88 -66.95
CA ALA A 77 -30.59 23.85 -66.59
C ALA A 77 -30.33 24.20 -65.12
N LEU A 78 -31.14 25.09 -64.53
CA LEU A 78 -30.92 25.61 -63.18
C LEU A 78 -30.85 24.51 -62.10
N PRO A 79 -31.76 23.51 -62.04
CA PRO A 79 -31.68 22.40 -61.09
C PRO A 79 -30.38 21.59 -61.20
N TYR A 80 -29.87 21.38 -62.42
CA TYR A 80 -28.62 20.64 -62.63
C TYR A 80 -27.40 21.45 -62.18
N LEU A 81 -27.42 22.76 -62.42
CA LEU A 81 -26.36 23.65 -61.93
C LEU A 81 -26.34 23.71 -60.40
N THR A 82 -27.51 23.80 -59.76
CA THR A 82 -27.60 23.76 -58.29
C THR A 82 -27.13 22.42 -57.74
N TRP A 83 -27.52 21.31 -58.38
CA TRP A 83 -27.05 19.98 -57.99
C TRP A 83 -25.52 19.85 -58.11
N LEU A 84 -24.93 20.35 -59.20
CA LEU A 84 -23.47 20.33 -59.39
C LEU A 84 -22.75 21.10 -58.26
N ILE A 85 -23.26 22.28 -57.89
CA ILE A 85 -22.69 23.07 -56.78
C ILE A 85 -22.82 22.32 -55.45
N GLU A 86 -23.96 21.67 -55.19
CA GLU A 86 -24.17 20.86 -53.99
C GLU A 86 -23.20 19.67 -53.91
N VAL A 87 -22.99 18.97 -55.03
CA VAL A 87 -22.03 17.86 -55.10
C VAL A 87 -20.63 18.34 -54.78
N LEU A 88 -20.18 19.44 -55.38
CA LEU A 88 -18.87 20.05 -55.08
C LEU A 88 -18.75 20.44 -53.61
N ALA A 89 -19.79 21.03 -53.03
CA ALA A 89 -19.83 21.38 -51.61
C ALA A 89 -19.80 20.14 -50.70
N GLN A 90 -20.46 19.05 -51.08
CA GLN A 90 -20.41 17.78 -50.33
C GLN A 90 -19.02 17.16 -50.35
N PHE A 91 -18.33 17.15 -51.50
CA PHE A 91 -16.94 16.69 -51.58
C PHE A 91 -16.02 17.46 -50.64
N ALA A 92 -16.14 18.80 -50.61
CA ALA A 92 -15.38 19.64 -49.68
C ALA A 92 -15.69 19.32 -48.21
N LYS A 93 -16.97 19.11 -47.86
CA LYS A 93 -17.39 18.73 -46.50
C LYS A 93 -16.84 17.37 -46.08
N ILE A 94 -16.86 16.37 -46.97
CA ILE A 94 -16.32 15.03 -46.70
C ILE A 94 -14.82 15.10 -46.47
N GLY A 95 -14.07 15.84 -47.29
CA GLY A 95 -12.63 16.06 -47.10
C GLY A 95 -12.32 16.69 -45.74
N ARG A 96 -13.05 17.75 -45.37
CA ARG A 96 -12.87 18.42 -44.08
C ARG A 96 -13.22 17.53 -42.89
N LYS A 97 -14.31 16.76 -42.97
CA LYS A 97 -14.71 15.81 -41.92
C LYS A 97 -13.67 14.71 -41.73
N ARG A 98 -13.13 14.16 -42.82
CA ARG A 98 -12.05 13.17 -42.76
C ARG A 98 -10.79 13.73 -42.09
N ASN A 99 -10.40 14.95 -42.46
CA ASN A 99 -9.23 15.60 -41.87
C ASN A 99 -9.39 15.84 -40.36
N LEU A 100 -10.57 16.28 -39.93
CA LEU A 100 -10.87 16.51 -38.52
C LEU A 100 -10.89 15.19 -37.71
N ILE A 101 -11.43 14.11 -38.28
CA ILE A 101 -11.39 12.79 -37.65
C ILE A 101 -9.94 12.28 -37.53
N SER A 102 -9.11 12.46 -38.57
CA SER A 102 -7.71 12.03 -38.51
C SER A 102 -6.90 12.83 -37.49
N GLU A 103 -7.15 14.13 -37.37
CA GLU A 103 -6.53 15.00 -36.37
C GLU A 103 -6.90 14.55 -34.96
N GLN A 104 -8.20 14.36 -34.68
CA GLN A 104 -8.66 13.84 -33.39
C GLN A 104 -8.06 12.46 -33.06
N LEU A 105 -7.98 11.57 -34.05
CA LEU A 105 -7.40 10.24 -33.86
C LEU A 105 -5.89 10.33 -33.55
N SER A 106 -5.18 11.28 -34.18
CA SER A 106 -3.77 11.54 -33.88
C SER A 106 -3.61 12.04 -32.44
N ASP A 107 -4.39 13.04 -32.03
CA ASP A 107 -4.36 13.58 -30.66
C ASP A 107 -4.62 12.51 -29.61
N LEU A 108 -5.59 11.62 -29.86
CA LEU A 108 -5.90 10.49 -28.98
C LEU A 108 -4.72 9.51 -28.87
N ARG A 109 -4.03 9.21 -29.98
CA ARG A 109 -2.84 8.36 -29.97
C ARG A 109 -1.69 9.00 -29.21
N ASP A 110 -1.48 10.30 -29.39
CA ASP A 110 -0.42 11.04 -28.69
C ASP A 110 -0.70 11.09 -27.20
N LYS A 111 -1.94 11.36 -26.78
CA LYS A 111 -2.36 11.26 -25.37
C LYS A 111 -2.14 9.88 -24.79
N GLN A 112 -2.47 8.82 -25.53
CA GLN A 112 -2.22 7.46 -25.08
C GLN A 112 -0.73 7.17 -24.93
N LYS A 113 0.10 7.67 -25.84
CA LYS A 113 1.56 7.53 -25.78
C LYS A 113 2.12 8.25 -24.56
N ILE A 114 1.70 9.50 -24.32
CA ILE A 114 2.10 10.28 -23.14
C ILE A 114 1.72 9.52 -21.86
N ALA A 115 0.47 9.08 -21.73
CA ALA A 115 0.02 8.35 -20.54
C ALA A 115 0.80 7.05 -20.29
N ARG A 116 1.22 6.34 -21.35
CA ARG A 116 2.07 5.14 -21.22
C ARG A 116 3.47 5.48 -20.74
N GLU A 117 4.09 6.54 -21.27
CA GLU A 117 5.42 6.95 -20.84
C GLU A 117 5.40 7.51 -19.42
N GLU A 118 4.35 8.24 -19.03
CA GLU A 118 4.14 8.71 -17.66
C GLU A 118 4.01 7.54 -16.68
N TYR A 119 3.23 6.50 -17.05
CA TYR A 119 3.08 5.30 -16.24
C TYR A 119 4.41 4.55 -16.05
N LYS A 120 5.21 4.43 -17.12
CA LYS A 120 6.55 3.83 -17.03
C LYS A 120 7.47 4.67 -16.15
N TYR A 121 7.46 5.99 -16.30
CA TYR A 121 8.26 6.90 -15.50
C TYR A 121 7.91 6.78 -14.00
N GLU A 122 6.61 6.74 -13.67
CA GLU A 122 6.17 6.52 -12.28
C GLU A 122 6.53 5.12 -11.76
N GLN A 123 6.46 4.06 -12.58
CA GLN A 123 6.95 2.75 -12.19
C GLN A 123 8.46 2.73 -11.92
N GLU A 124 9.27 3.34 -12.79
CA GLU A 124 10.71 3.43 -12.61
C GLU A 124 11.05 4.25 -11.37
N ARG A 125 10.31 5.33 -11.12
CA ARG A 125 10.46 6.15 -9.92
C ARG A 125 10.08 5.38 -8.65
N ALA A 126 8.97 4.65 -8.66
CA ALA A 126 8.54 3.80 -7.56
C ALA A 126 9.55 2.67 -7.31
N GLY A 127 10.02 2.00 -8.36
CA GLY A 127 11.05 0.97 -8.27
C GLY A 127 12.37 1.51 -7.71
N ASN A 128 12.78 2.72 -8.10
CA ASN A 128 13.94 3.39 -7.52
C ASN A 128 13.74 3.76 -6.04
N ALA A 129 12.52 4.18 -5.65
CA ALA A 129 12.19 4.46 -4.26
C ALA A 129 12.21 3.18 -3.40
N GLU A 130 11.65 2.08 -3.90
CA GLU A 130 11.73 0.76 -3.26
C GLU A 130 13.18 0.29 -3.14
N LEU A 131 13.98 0.46 -4.20
CA LEU A 131 15.41 0.13 -4.19
C LEU A 131 16.16 0.95 -3.13
N SER A 132 15.85 2.25 -3.02
CA SER A 132 16.43 3.11 -1.98
C SER A 132 16.05 2.64 -0.57
N GLN A 133 14.80 2.27 -0.34
CA GLN A 133 14.35 1.74 0.95
C GLN A 133 15.01 0.40 1.27
N MET A 134 15.12 -0.50 0.29
CA MET A 134 15.84 -1.78 0.45
C MET A 134 17.31 -1.55 0.78
N ASN A 135 17.98 -0.61 0.11
CA ASN A 135 19.37 -0.27 0.40
C ASN A 135 19.55 0.27 1.83
N SER A 136 18.68 1.18 2.28
CA SER A 136 18.68 1.64 3.67
C SER A 136 18.45 0.50 4.66
N LYS A 137 17.57 -0.46 4.34
CA LYS A 137 17.35 -1.63 5.20
C LYS A 137 18.55 -2.57 5.24
N ILE A 138 19.24 -2.76 4.11
CA ILE A 138 20.48 -3.54 4.04
C ILE A 138 21.55 -2.86 4.90
N GLU A 139 21.68 -1.53 4.83
CA GLU A 139 22.63 -0.77 5.65
C GLU A 139 22.32 -0.89 7.15
N GLU A 140 21.06 -0.80 7.56
CA GLU A 140 20.64 -1.04 8.95
C GLU A 140 20.95 -2.47 9.42
N LEU A 141 20.64 -3.46 8.59
CA LEU A 141 20.86 -4.87 8.93
C LEU A 141 22.36 -5.19 9.02
N THR A 142 23.17 -4.66 8.11
CA THR A 142 24.62 -4.82 8.16
C THR A 142 25.18 -4.18 9.42
N HIS A 143 24.76 -2.96 9.77
CA HIS A 143 25.19 -2.32 11.01
C HIS A 143 24.78 -3.13 12.25
N SER A 144 23.53 -3.60 12.31
CA SER A 144 23.03 -4.46 13.40
C SER A 144 23.82 -5.76 13.54
N ASN A 145 24.15 -6.42 12.42
CA ASN A 145 25.01 -7.61 12.42
C ASN A 145 26.41 -7.29 12.94
N THR A 146 27.02 -6.18 12.51
CA THR A 146 28.35 -5.80 13.02
C THR A 146 28.35 -5.54 14.53
N GLU A 147 27.30 -4.93 15.07
CA GLU A 147 27.15 -4.72 16.52
C GLU A 147 26.90 -6.02 17.28
N LYS A 148 26.11 -6.94 16.70
CA LYS A 148 25.94 -8.29 17.24
C LYS A 148 27.24 -9.06 17.26
N ASP A 149 28.04 -9.01 16.20
CA ASP A 149 29.34 -9.68 16.13
C ASP A 149 30.31 -9.14 17.20
N LYS A 150 30.38 -7.82 17.37
CA LYS A 150 31.15 -7.20 18.46
C LYS A 150 30.65 -7.65 19.84
N THR A 151 29.35 -7.80 20.01
CA THR A 151 28.75 -8.26 21.28
C THR A 151 29.10 -9.72 21.53
N ILE A 152 29.00 -10.58 20.52
CA ILE A 152 29.41 -11.99 20.59
C ILE A 152 30.89 -12.10 20.93
N GLU A 153 31.74 -11.25 20.36
CA GLU A 153 33.17 -11.23 20.66
C GLU A 153 33.44 -10.84 22.12
N ARG A 154 32.78 -9.79 22.63
CA ARG A 154 32.87 -9.42 24.06
C ARG A 154 32.38 -10.55 24.97
N LEU A 155 31.21 -11.10 24.69
CA LEU A 155 30.67 -12.23 25.47
C LEU A 155 31.59 -13.44 25.44
N LYS A 156 32.28 -13.72 24.33
CA LYS A 156 33.29 -14.78 24.28
C LYS A 156 34.47 -14.47 25.20
N ILE A 157 34.97 -13.24 25.20
CA ILE A 157 36.05 -12.82 26.10
C ILE A 157 35.61 -13.00 27.56
N ASP A 158 34.44 -12.48 27.93
CA ASP A 158 33.90 -12.59 29.28
C ASP A 158 33.74 -14.07 29.69
N LEU A 159 33.19 -14.91 28.82
CA LEU A 159 33.02 -16.34 29.08
C LEU A 159 34.38 -17.05 29.26
N THR A 160 35.41 -16.66 28.50
CA THR A 160 36.76 -17.19 28.73
C THR A 160 37.37 -16.73 30.06
N GLU A 161 37.05 -15.52 30.50
CA GLU A 161 37.52 -14.97 31.78
C GLU A 161 36.80 -15.65 32.95
N SER A 162 35.47 -15.73 32.94
CA SER A 162 34.70 -16.46 33.94
C SER A 162 35.09 -17.94 34.01
N ARG A 163 35.40 -18.60 32.88
CA ARG A 163 35.93 -19.98 32.91
C ARG A 163 37.30 -20.09 33.59
N LYS A 164 38.17 -19.09 33.43
CA LYS A 164 39.46 -19.05 34.14
C LYS A 164 39.24 -18.84 35.63
N GLU A 165 38.30 -17.97 36.01
CA GLU A 165 37.94 -17.75 37.42
C GLU A 165 37.33 -18.99 38.06
N LEU A 166 36.39 -19.66 37.37
CA LEU A 166 35.84 -20.94 37.82
C LEU A 166 36.92 -21.98 38.06
N ARG A 167 37.86 -22.15 37.12
CA ARG A 167 38.99 -23.07 37.31
C ARG A 167 39.87 -22.71 38.50
N LYS A 168 40.09 -21.41 38.75
CA LYS A 168 40.82 -20.96 39.94
C LYS A 168 40.04 -21.30 41.20
N LEU A 169 38.73 -21.02 41.22
CA LEU A 169 37.86 -21.34 42.35
C LEU A 169 37.79 -22.84 42.62
N GLU A 170 37.61 -23.68 41.59
CA GLU A 170 37.67 -25.14 41.68
C GLU A 170 39.02 -25.61 42.25
N GLN A 171 40.11 -24.95 41.86
CA GLN A 171 41.43 -25.24 42.41
C GLN A 171 41.52 -24.84 43.89
N TYR A 172 40.96 -23.70 44.30
CA TYR A 172 40.89 -23.31 45.71
C TYR A 172 40.00 -24.26 46.53
N ILE A 173 38.81 -24.62 46.03
CA ILE A 173 37.88 -25.54 46.68
C ILE A 173 38.50 -26.93 46.83
N SER A 174 39.17 -27.44 45.80
CA SER A 174 39.87 -28.74 45.88
C SER A 174 41.08 -28.75 46.83
N LEU A 175 41.63 -27.58 47.17
CA LEU A 175 42.67 -27.42 48.17
C LEU A 175 42.10 -27.22 49.60
N GLU A 176 40.88 -26.69 49.74
CA GLU A 176 40.28 -26.33 51.03
C GLU A 176 39.37 -27.44 51.62
N ASN A 177 38.77 -28.32 50.80
CA ASN A 177 37.94 -29.44 51.29
C ASN A 177 37.95 -30.64 50.32
N PRO A 178 38.73 -31.71 50.56
CA PRO A 178 38.79 -32.89 49.70
C PRO A 178 37.55 -33.81 49.74
N ASP A 179 36.52 -33.48 50.53
CA ASP A 179 35.38 -34.38 50.84
C ASP A 179 34.01 -33.96 50.23
N GLU A 180 33.96 -32.95 49.36
CA GLU A 180 32.70 -32.45 48.76
C GLU A 180 32.52 -32.74 47.27
N THR A 181 33.42 -33.49 46.65
CA THR A 181 33.20 -33.98 45.28
C THR A 181 32.26 -35.19 45.28
N GLU A 182 31.05 -34.95 44.75
CA GLU A 182 30.11 -35.92 44.19
C GLU A 182 29.43 -36.90 45.17
N LEU A 183 28.22 -36.57 45.64
CA LEU A 183 27.26 -37.63 45.97
C LEU A 183 26.93 -38.35 44.65
N ASN A 184 27.55 -39.52 44.44
CA ASN A 184 27.27 -40.42 43.34
C ASN A 184 25.75 -40.68 43.21
N ASP A 185 25.21 -40.74 42.00
CA ASP A 185 23.75 -40.88 41.75
C ASP A 185 23.13 -42.12 42.43
N GLU A 186 23.94 -43.13 42.74
CA GLU A 186 23.54 -44.31 43.53
C GLU A 186 23.32 -43.97 45.01
N ILE A 187 24.21 -43.18 45.62
CA ILE A 187 24.10 -42.74 47.01
C ILE A 187 22.87 -41.85 47.18
N LYS A 188 22.58 -40.99 46.19
CA LYS A 188 21.38 -40.14 46.21
C LYS A 188 20.09 -40.97 46.20
N LYS A 189 20.02 -42.01 45.36
CA LYS A 189 18.87 -42.94 45.33
C LYS A 189 18.70 -43.72 46.63
N GLU A 190 19.79 -44.05 47.31
CA GLU A 190 19.74 -44.71 48.62
C GLU A 190 19.22 -43.74 49.69
N LEU A 191 19.73 -42.51 49.74
CA LEU A 191 19.23 -41.48 50.65
C LEU A 191 17.76 -41.13 50.40
N ASP A 192 17.29 -41.13 49.14
CA ASP A 192 15.87 -40.91 48.82
C ASP A 192 14.99 -42.04 49.39
N LYS A 193 15.44 -43.29 49.36
CA LYS A 193 14.71 -44.41 49.98
C LYS A 193 14.66 -44.30 51.50
N GLU A 194 15.80 -43.95 52.12
CA GLU A 194 15.86 -43.74 53.56
C GLU A 194 14.98 -42.57 54.01
N TYR A 195 14.84 -41.54 53.17
CA TYR A 195 13.93 -40.42 53.43
C TYR A 195 12.46 -40.86 53.45
N GLU A 196 12.04 -41.66 52.47
CA GLU A 196 10.68 -42.22 52.43
C GLU A 196 10.37 -43.12 53.64
N GLU A 197 11.37 -43.85 54.13
CA GLU A 197 11.24 -44.65 55.36
C GLU A 197 11.19 -43.75 56.60
N PHE A 198 12.01 -42.71 56.66
CA PHE A 198 12.01 -41.71 57.74
C PHE A 198 10.65 -41.03 57.88
N LEU A 199 9.99 -40.66 56.78
CA LEU A 199 8.65 -40.03 56.81
C LEU A 199 7.61 -40.87 57.56
N LYS A 200 7.74 -42.20 57.57
CA LYS A 200 6.83 -43.13 58.26
C LYS A 200 7.07 -43.21 59.77
N THR A 201 8.16 -42.63 60.27
CA THR A 201 8.50 -42.66 61.69
C THR A 201 7.82 -41.52 62.46
N GLU A 202 7.56 -41.72 63.75
CA GLU A 202 7.01 -40.67 64.64
C GLU A 202 7.95 -39.47 64.83
N VAL A 203 9.21 -39.56 64.40
CA VAL A 203 10.20 -38.48 64.52
C VAL A 203 10.09 -37.47 63.38
N SER A 204 9.52 -37.88 62.24
CA SER A 204 9.35 -37.02 61.06
C SER A 204 8.42 -35.83 61.33
N THR A 205 7.48 -35.99 62.26
CA THR A 205 6.53 -34.94 62.66
C THR A 205 7.24 -33.74 63.31
N TYR A 206 8.31 -33.99 64.06
CA TYR A 206 9.12 -32.96 64.71
C TYR A 206 10.20 -32.38 63.79
N PHE A 207 10.48 -33.05 62.66
CA PHE A 207 11.56 -32.68 61.76
C PHE A 207 11.35 -31.34 61.07
N GLU A 208 10.09 -30.94 60.86
CA GLU A 208 9.74 -29.62 60.31
C GLU A 208 10.22 -28.47 61.22
N GLU A 209 9.85 -28.55 62.49
CA GLU A 209 10.14 -27.53 63.49
C GLU A 209 11.64 -27.49 63.81
N ILE A 210 12.24 -28.67 64.01
CA ILE A 210 13.66 -28.81 64.32
C ILE A 210 14.53 -28.41 63.12
N GLY A 211 14.16 -28.84 61.91
CA GLY A 211 14.91 -28.52 60.70
C GLY A 211 14.89 -27.03 60.38
N SER A 212 13.75 -26.35 60.60
CA SER A 212 13.62 -24.90 60.41
C SER A 212 14.49 -24.13 61.40
N GLU A 213 14.44 -24.49 62.70
CA GLU A 213 15.24 -23.84 63.74
C GLU A 213 16.75 -24.07 63.58
N ILE A 214 17.16 -25.29 63.24
CA ILE A 214 18.58 -25.58 62.98
C ILE A 214 19.07 -24.83 61.73
N SER A 215 18.24 -24.76 60.70
CA SER A 215 18.57 -24.05 59.46
C SER A 215 18.70 -22.54 59.67
N GLN A 216 17.87 -21.91 60.51
CA GLN A 216 17.85 -20.46 60.68
C GLN A 216 18.74 -19.98 61.84
N PHE A 217 18.75 -20.70 62.95
CA PHE A 217 19.33 -20.23 64.21
C PHE A 217 20.40 -21.18 64.78
N LYS A 218 20.64 -22.33 64.14
CA LYS A 218 21.54 -23.40 64.63
C LYS A 218 21.17 -23.90 66.04
N SER A 219 19.90 -23.77 66.41
CA SER A 219 19.33 -24.19 67.71
C SER A 219 18.27 -25.27 67.55
N ILE A 220 17.85 -25.87 68.67
CA ILE A 220 16.70 -26.77 68.73
C ILE A 220 15.57 -26.04 69.48
N PRO A 221 14.31 -26.20 69.06
CA PRO A 221 13.16 -25.64 69.76
C PRO A 221 13.16 -26.02 71.24
N LYS A 222 12.85 -25.05 72.11
CA LYS A 222 12.91 -25.24 73.58
C LYS A 222 11.94 -26.31 74.12
N ASN A 223 10.95 -26.72 73.34
CA ASN A 223 9.90 -27.68 73.72
C ASN A 223 10.08 -29.05 73.05
N THR A 224 11.27 -29.37 72.53
CA THR A 224 11.57 -30.67 71.92
C THR A 224 12.04 -31.65 72.99
N ASP A 225 11.42 -32.83 73.04
CA ASP A 225 11.84 -33.92 73.91
C ASP A 225 13.28 -34.37 73.62
N GLU A 226 14.08 -34.55 74.66
CA GLU A 226 15.50 -34.95 74.56
C GLU A 226 15.65 -36.28 73.77
N ILE A 227 14.67 -37.17 73.89
CA ILE A 227 14.60 -38.45 73.17
C ILE A 227 14.53 -38.23 71.64
N VAL A 228 13.81 -37.20 71.19
CA VAL A 228 13.68 -36.87 69.77
C VAL A 228 15.01 -36.32 69.24
N ILE A 229 15.68 -35.49 70.03
CA ILE A 229 17.00 -34.92 69.70
C ILE A 229 18.04 -36.04 69.54
N GLU A 230 18.14 -36.93 70.53
CA GLU A 230 19.08 -38.06 70.50
C GLU A 230 18.79 -39.02 69.35
N LYS A 231 17.51 -39.26 69.03
CA LYS A 231 17.12 -40.11 67.89
C LYS A 231 17.49 -39.49 66.53
N LEU A 232 17.45 -38.16 66.41
CA LEU A 232 17.91 -37.44 65.21
C LEU A 232 19.44 -37.39 65.09
N ILE A 233 20.15 -37.37 66.23
CA ILE A 233 21.61 -37.50 66.25
C ILE A 233 22.00 -38.93 65.84
N TYR A 234 21.36 -39.94 66.41
CA TYR A 234 21.65 -41.35 66.13
C TYR A 234 21.32 -41.75 64.67
N SER A 235 20.24 -41.19 64.11
CA SER A 235 19.91 -41.39 62.68
C SER A 235 20.87 -40.65 61.73
N GLY A 236 21.80 -39.88 62.30
CA GLY A 236 22.82 -39.14 61.58
C GLY A 236 22.24 -37.98 60.80
N LEU A 237 21.10 -37.41 61.21
CA LEU A 237 20.47 -36.26 60.55
C LEU A 237 20.98 -34.92 61.12
N ILE A 238 21.26 -34.87 62.42
CA ILE A 238 21.81 -33.68 63.08
C ILE A 238 23.09 -34.04 63.83
N LYS A 239 23.98 -33.07 64.00
CA LYS A 239 25.20 -33.19 64.80
C LYS A 239 25.21 -32.08 65.84
N ARG A 240 25.48 -32.44 67.10
CA ARG A 240 25.77 -31.49 68.17
C ARG A 240 27.22 -31.04 68.09
N ILE A 241 27.46 -29.74 68.17
CA ILE A 241 28.80 -29.16 68.23
C ILE A 241 28.87 -28.33 69.51
N ASP A 242 29.81 -28.72 70.38
CA ASP A 242 30.10 -28.05 71.63
C ASP A 242 31.34 -27.15 71.41
N ASP A 243 31.15 -25.84 71.44
CA ASP A 243 32.23 -24.86 71.36
C ASP A 243 32.71 -24.56 72.79
N GLU A 244 33.83 -25.16 73.16
CA GLU A 244 34.45 -25.01 74.49
C GLU A 244 34.96 -23.59 74.74
N GLU A 245 35.28 -22.83 73.70
CA GLU A 245 35.88 -21.49 73.80
C GLU A 245 34.82 -20.43 74.12
N ASN A 246 33.62 -20.56 73.54
CA ASN A 246 32.51 -19.62 73.73
C ASN A 246 31.40 -20.12 74.68
N GLN A 247 31.53 -21.32 75.27
CA GLN A 247 30.51 -21.99 76.09
C GLN A 247 29.14 -22.08 75.41
N ARG A 248 29.12 -22.29 74.09
CA ARG A 248 27.88 -22.37 73.30
C ARG A 248 27.73 -23.76 72.70
N ARG A 249 26.53 -24.31 72.82
CA ARG A 249 26.12 -25.54 72.14
C ARG A 249 25.23 -25.18 70.97
N TYR A 250 25.54 -25.69 69.79
CA TYR A 250 24.71 -25.50 68.61
C TYR A 250 24.60 -26.80 67.82
N TYR A 251 23.56 -26.87 66.99
CA TYR A 251 23.23 -28.05 66.21
C TYR A 251 23.32 -27.71 64.73
N VAL A 252 23.80 -28.67 63.93
CA VAL A 252 23.95 -28.50 62.48
C VAL A 252 23.42 -29.75 61.79
N LEU A 253 22.75 -29.58 60.65
CA LEU A 253 22.34 -30.68 59.78
C LEU A 253 23.57 -31.36 59.17
N THR A 254 23.62 -32.69 59.25
CA THR A 254 24.66 -33.48 58.58
C THR A 254 24.42 -33.51 57.06
N LYS A 255 25.33 -34.12 56.29
CA LYS A 255 25.14 -34.36 54.84
C LYS A 255 23.78 -35.03 54.54
N LYS A 256 23.44 -36.07 55.30
CA LYS A 256 22.15 -36.78 55.21
C LYS A 256 20.97 -35.91 55.66
N GLY A 257 21.13 -35.16 56.76
CA GLY A 257 20.11 -34.25 57.26
C GLY A 257 19.75 -33.12 56.28
N LYS A 258 20.75 -32.54 55.61
CA LYS A 258 20.55 -31.52 54.57
C LYS A 258 19.75 -32.05 53.39
N HIS A 259 20.07 -33.27 52.93
CA HIS A 259 19.31 -33.94 51.85
C HIS A 259 17.85 -34.16 52.23
N PHE A 260 17.60 -34.63 53.46
CA PHE A 260 16.25 -34.87 53.96
C PHE A 260 15.47 -33.57 54.14
N TRP A 261 16.13 -32.53 54.66
CA TRP A 261 15.53 -31.20 54.81
C TRP A 261 15.13 -30.59 53.46
N ARG A 262 16.00 -30.71 52.46
CA ARG A 262 15.71 -30.29 51.07
C ARG A 262 14.47 -30.99 50.52
N ASN A 263 14.41 -32.31 50.61
CA ASN A 263 13.26 -33.09 50.14
C ASN A 263 11.98 -32.75 50.90
N TYR A 264 12.08 -32.48 52.21
CA TYR A 264 10.96 -32.04 53.05
C TYR A 264 10.37 -30.71 52.58
N VAL A 265 11.21 -29.68 52.44
CA VAL A 265 10.79 -28.35 51.99
C VAL A 265 10.17 -28.39 50.59
N LEU A 266 10.75 -29.17 49.67
CA LEU A 266 10.22 -29.37 48.32
C LEU A 266 8.85 -30.07 48.33
N SER A 267 8.68 -31.09 49.18
CA SER A 267 7.41 -31.85 49.28
C SER A 267 6.24 -31.00 49.78
N LYS A 268 6.51 -29.97 50.59
CA LYS A 268 5.51 -29.09 51.20
C LYS A 268 5.10 -27.89 50.33
N LYS A 269 5.69 -27.71 49.13
CA LYS A 269 5.43 -26.57 48.21
C LYS A 269 5.69 -25.18 48.84
N ILE A 270 6.49 -25.10 49.91
CA ILE A 270 6.77 -23.84 50.62
C ILE A 270 7.80 -22.98 49.87
N MET A 271 8.63 -23.58 49.00
CA MET A 271 9.53 -22.89 48.07
C MET A 271 9.60 -23.65 46.74
N THR A 272 9.74 -22.90 45.64
CA THR A 272 10.01 -23.47 44.32
C THR A 272 11.45 -23.99 44.24
N LYS A 273 11.70 -24.97 43.36
CA LYS A 273 13.03 -25.55 43.16
C LYS A 273 14.10 -24.49 42.84
N GLU A 274 13.71 -23.42 42.14
CA GLU A 274 14.56 -22.27 41.81
C GLU A 274 14.91 -21.35 43.00
N GLU A 275 14.03 -21.25 44.01
CA GLU A 275 14.29 -20.44 45.21
C GLU A 275 15.25 -21.13 46.17
N LEU A 276 15.24 -22.47 46.19
CA LEU A 276 16.12 -23.27 47.04
C LEU A 276 17.55 -23.34 46.51
N ASP A 277 17.71 -23.47 45.18
CA ASP A 277 19.02 -23.48 44.54
C ASP A 277 19.75 -22.12 44.73
N LYS A 278 19.00 -21.01 44.88
CA LYS A 278 19.54 -19.69 45.26
C LYS A 278 19.99 -19.57 46.72
N LEU A 279 19.47 -20.41 47.61
CA LEU A 279 19.84 -20.44 49.03
C LEU A 279 21.17 -21.17 49.24
N ASP A 280 21.45 -22.17 48.40
CA ASP A 280 22.76 -22.82 48.29
C ASP A 280 23.82 -21.91 47.61
N GLU A 281 23.40 -20.86 46.88
CA GLU A 281 24.27 -19.84 46.28
C GLU A 281 24.55 -18.63 47.20
N LEU A 282 23.90 -18.53 48.37
CA LEU A 282 24.20 -17.47 49.32
C LEU A 282 25.52 -17.77 50.05
N PRO A 283 26.48 -16.84 50.07
CA PRO A 283 27.72 -17.04 50.79
C PRO A 283 27.42 -17.06 52.29
N PHE A 284 27.93 -18.09 52.98
CA PHE A 284 28.22 -17.99 54.41
C PHE A 284 29.39 -17.04 54.64
#